data_AF-A0A099P299-F1
#
_entry.id   AF-A0A099P299-F1
#
_cell.length_a   1.000
_cell.length_b   1.000
_cell.length_c   1.000
_cell.angle_alpha   90.00
_cell.angle_beta   90.00
_cell.angle_gamma   90.00
#
_symmetry.space_group_name_H-M   'P 1'
#
loop_
_entity.id
_entity.type
_entity.pdbx_description
1 polymer ?
#
loop_
_entity_poly.entity_id
_entity_poly.type
_entity_poly.pdbx_seq_one_letter_code
_entity_poly.pdbx_strand_id
1 'polypeptide(L)'
;DGDKDGDGDCTDKKEVEGKLDQSDLGLELEDDGGWDVDEELDLDSISEASQKGKAKIDDDDWGAWEEEVDLELDDATSRNLNKTTFKYSPLVLHLLKVIERYMMNYTSLKELGVSEDQVEDSKALFKQGLKKLCTSYFTMIESQLFTTYKNSVLFYNDFNKLLEECGRVYDIDFTNCHKMNLSFINEYVNDKILLLVKVLDDYALTIWNDDELDNGEKLEGYSKEFLIRFNSQFDEVFFELSKLSHLNKQLVVNTLITITFQVSNNICNRITCRKDISSFESNILSNIIDSITQQLEQKVNTMGIKAEGIQSWTKLQQIKLVLSANLKGILDDFYDAKFYELETHELVSLIKSLFVESPQRTRTITEIQSARETQT
;
A
#
# COMPACT_ATOMS: atom_id res chain seq x y z
N ASP A 1 -58.55 1.95 54.08
CA ASP A 1 -59.43 3.02 53.60
C ASP A 1 -58.63 4.08 52.88
N GLY A 2 -58.96 4.35 51.61
CA GLY A 2 -58.39 5.37 50.71
C GLY A 2 -56.96 5.11 50.20
N ASP A 3 -56.49 5.62 49.04
CA ASP A 3 -57.10 6.17 47.81
C ASP A 3 -55.93 6.54 46.84
N LYS A 4 -56.00 6.55 45.49
CA LYS A 4 -56.98 6.08 44.47
C LYS A 4 -56.26 5.97 43.10
N ASP A 5 -56.88 5.33 42.10
CA ASP A 5 -56.28 5.07 40.76
C ASP A 5 -56.45 6.20 39.71
N GLY A 6 -55.74 6.09 38.57
CA GLY A 6 -55.97 6.93 37.38
C GLY A 6 -55.02 6.69 36.20
N ASP A 7 -55.38 5.79 35.27
CA ASP A 7 -54.77 5.60 33.95
C ASP A 7 -55.61 6.22 32.82
N GLY A 8 -55.00 6.59 31.68
CA GLY A 8 -55.60 6.34 30.36
C GLY A 8 -56.02 7.51 29.43
N ASP A 9 -55.15 7.76 28.43
CA ASP A 9 -55.47 7.88 26.97
C ASP A 9 -55.95 9.20 26.29
N CYS A 10 -56.03 9.18 24.95
CA CYS A 10 -55.51 10.21 24.02
C CYS A 10 -56.48 11.18 23.26
N THR A 11 -55.83 12.11 22.52
CA THR A 11 -56.16 12.74 21.19
C THR A 11 -56.94 14.07 21.01
N ASP A 12 -56.27 14.99 20.29
CA ASP A 12 -56.72 15.87 19.17
C ASP A 12 -57.74 17.04 19.34
N LYS A 13 -57.27 18.31 19.20
CA LYS A 13 -57.43 19.16 17.96
C LYS A 13 -56.97 20.64 18.02
N LYS A 14 -56.39 21.08 16.89
CA LYS A 14 -56.41 22.40 16.20
C LYS A 14 -55.59 23.65 16.67
N GLU A 15 -54.73 24.07 15.74
CA GLU A 15 -54.37 25.42 15.21
C GLU A 15 -54.82 26.72 15.93
N VAL A 16 -53.90 27.70 16.05
CA VAL A 16 -53.87 28.94 15.21
C VAL A 16 -52.57 29.75 15.44
N GLU A 17 -52.17 30.46 14.37
CA GLU A 17 -51.05 31.39 14.09
C GLU A 17 -50.48 32.32 15.19
N GLY A 18 -49.20 32.72 15.05
CA GLY A 18 -48.61 33.83 15.82
C GLY A 18 -47.11 34.15 15.61
N LYS A 19 -46.80 34.97 14.58
CA LYS A 19 -45.58 35.77 14.29
C LYS A 19 -44.34 35.72 15.22
N LEU A 20 -43.15 35.78 14.62
CA LEU A 20 -42.11 36.78 14.95
C LEU A 20 -41.11 37.00 13.79
N ASP A 21 -40.59 38.22 13.67
CA ASP A 21 -39.77 38.71 12.55
C ASP A 21 -38.35 38.11 12.46
N GLN A 22 -37.86 37.96 11.23
CA GLN A 22 -36.45 38.11 10.91
C GLN A 22 -36.28 39.21 9.86
N SER A 23 -35.75 40.34 10.30
CA SER A 23 -35.35 41.46 9.45
C SER A 23 -33.82 41.56 9.38
N ASP A 24 -33.34 41.84 8.17
CA ASP A 24 -32.04 42.46 7.83
C ASP A 24 -30.74 41.64 7.90
N LEU A 25 -29.83 42.04 6.99
CA LEU A 25 -28.45 41.55 6.75
C LEU A 25 -28.38 40.13 6.15
N GLY A 26 -28.26 39.93 4.83
CA GLY A 26 -27.94 40.88 3.77
C GLY A 26 -26.43 40.94 3.49
N LEU A 27 -25.91 39.97 2.76
CA LEU A 27 -24.64 40.03 2.00
C LEU A 27 -24.70 38.98 0.86
N GLU A 28 -24.04 39.29 -0.25
CA GLU A 28 -24.32 38.69 -1.57
C GLU A 28 -23.68 37.31 -1.78
N LEU A 29 -24.40 36.43 -2.49
CA LEU A 29 -23.82 35.25 -3.15
C LEU A 29 -23.62 35.60 -4.62
N GLU A 30 -22.37 35.84 -5.03
CA GLU A 30 -22.02 35.83 -6.44
C GLU A 30 -21.89 34.38 -6.92
N ASP A 31 -22.69 34.04 -7.92
CA ASP A 31 -22.76 32.76 -8.61
C ASP A 31 -22.05 32.92 -9.96
N ASP A 32 -20.86 32.33 -10.13
CA ASP A 32 -20.20 32.29 -11.43
C ASP A 32 -19.51 30.95 -11.77
N GLY A 33 -19.85 30.44 -12.97
CA GLY A 33 -18.91 29.69 -13.80
C GLY A 33 -18.63 28.24 -13.42
N GLY A 34 -19.58 27.34 -13.71
CA GLY A 34 -19.26 25.92 -13.85
C GLY A 34 -18.26 25.65 -14.98
N TRP A 35 -17.39 24.66 -14.80
CA TRP A 35 -16.45 24.16 -15.81
C TRP A 35 -16.66 22.65 -16.01
N ASP A 36 -17.84 22.29 -16.51
CA ASP A 36 -17.99 21.12 -17.36
C ASP A 36 -17.51 21.51 -18.77
N VAL A 37 -16.39 20.93 -19.22
CA VAL A 37 -16.02 20.89 -20.64
C VAL A 37 -15.54 19.49 -20.93
N ASP A 38 -16.41 18.71 -21.57
CA ASP A 38 -16.01 17.54 -22.35
C ASP A 38 -15.13 18.02 -23.51
N GLU A 39 -13.93 17.46 -23.66
CA GLU A 39 -13.19 17.52 -24.92
C GLU A 39 -12.96 16.09 -25.42
N GLU A 40 -13.64 15.78 -26.52
CA GLU A 40 -13.53 14.52 -27.24
C GLU A 40 -12.14 14.36 -27.89
N LEU A 41 -11.80 13.10 -28.17
CA LEU A 41 -10.57 12.71 -28.84
C LEU A 41 -10.47 13.32 -30.24
N ASP A 42 -9.30 13.88 -30.58
CA ASP A 42 -8.85 13.95 -31.97
C ASP A 42 -7.50 13.23 -32.11
N LEU A 43 -7.51 12.18 -32.92
CA LEU A 43 -6.42 11.22 -33.08
C LEU A 43 -6.17 11.08 -34.58
N ASP A 44 -5.20 11.83 -35.11
CA ASP A 44 -4.38 11.43 -36.27
C ASP A 44 -3.32 12.48 -36.69
N SER A 45 -2.34 12.02 -37.49
CA SER A 45 -1.45 12.83 -38.35
C SER A 45 -0.22 13.52 -37.74
N ILE A 46 0.81 12.74 -37.40
CA ILE A 46 2.19 13.07 -37.83
C ILE A 46 2.79 11.87 -38.56
N SER A 47 3.10 12.07 -39.84
CA SER A 47 3.72 11.08 -40.71
C SER A 47 5.25 11.12 -40.71
N GLU A 48 5.82 9.94 -40.95
CA GLU A 48 7.16 9.60 -41.44
C GLU A 48 8.19 10.72 -41.71
N ALA A 49 9.40 10.57 -41.16
CA ALA A 49 10.57 10.18 -41.99
C ALA A 49 11.90 10.08 -41.20
N SER A 50 12.39 8.86 -40.99
CA SER A 50 13.77 8.45 -41.37
C SER A 50 14.08 7.00 -41.00
N GLN A 51 14.03 6.10 -41.98
CA GLN A 51 14.67 4.78 -41.89
C GLN A 51 16.13 4.85 -42.34
N LYS A 52 17.04 4.27 -41.56
CA LYS A 52 18.36 3.72 -41.93
C LYS A 52 18.92 2.99 -40.69
N GLY A 53 19.27 1.70 -40.72
CA GLY A 53 19.12 0.69 -41.76
C GLY A 53 19.29 -0.71 -41.16
N LYS A 54 19.02 -1.78 -41.92
CA LYS A 54 19.18 -3.17 -41.45
C LYS A 54 20.65 -3.58 -41.41
N ALA A 55 21.06 -4.25 -40.34
CA ALA A 55 22.13 -5.23 -40.34
C ALA A 55 21.67 -6.46 -39.53
N LYS A 56 21.88 -7.66 -40.09
CA LYS A 56 21.82 -8.93 -39.36
C LYS A 56 23.27 -9.35 -39.07
N ILE A 57 23.59 -9.71 -37.84
CA ILE A 57 24.62 -10.71 -37.49
C ILE A 57 24.07 -11.48 -36.28
N ASP A 58 24.36 -12.78 -36.22
CA ASP A 58 23.86 -13.73 -35.23
C ASP A 58 24.71 -13.73 -33.94
N ASP A 59 24.10 -14.28 -32.88
CA ASP A 59 24.59 -14.99 -31.68
C ASP A 59 26.07 -14.90 -31.18
N ASP A 60 26.16 -15.00 -29.84
CA ASP A 60 27.30 -15.43 -29.00
C ASP A 60 28.56 -14.54 -28.86
N ASP A 61 28.51 -13.60 -27.89
CA ASP A 61 29.68 -13.28 -27.05
C ASP A 61 29.27 -12.88 -25.61
N TRP A 62 29.51 -13.78 -24.65
CA TRP A 62 29.18 -13.62 -23.21
C TRP A 62 30.38 -13.10 -22.39
N GLY A 63 31.11 -12.10 -22.92
CA GLY A 63 32.42 -11.67 -22.37
C GLY A 63 32.53 -10.28 -21.73
N ALA A 64 31.51 -9.41 -21.83
CA ALA A 64 31.66 -7.97 -21.57
C ALA A 64 31.09 -7.46 -20.22
N TRP A 65 31.18 -8.25 -19.14
CA TRP A 65 30.66 -7.88 -17.80
C TRP A 65 31.74 -7.52 -16.77
N GLU A 66 33.00 -7.41 -17.18
CA GLU A 66 34.10 -6.87 -16.35
C GLU A 66 34.83 -5.74 -17.09
N GLU A 67 34.15 -4.60 -17.24
CA GLU A 67 34.82 -3.31 -17.44
C GLU A 67 34.31 -2.34 -16.36
N GLU A 68 35.17 -1.97 -15.42
CA GLU A 68 34.88 -0.95 -14.42
C GLU A 68 34.74 0.39 -15.14
N VAL A 69 33.50 0.80 -15.43
CA VAL A 69 33.23 2.12 -16.02
C VAL A 69 33.46 3.18 -14.95
N ASP A 70 34.69 3.70 -14.91
CA ASP A 70 35.08 4.85 -14.09
C ASP A 70 34.37 6.10 -14.63
N LEU A 71 33.15 6.33 -14.14
CA LEU A 71 32.35 7.49 -14.50
C LEU A 71 32.91 8.73 -13.80
N GLU A 72 33.83 9.42 -14.49
CA GLU A 72 34.13 10.83 -14.20
C GLU A 72 32.81 11.63 -14.27
N LEU A 73 32.22 11.86 -13.10
CA LEU A 73 31.00 12.63 -12.92
C LEU A 73 31.28 14.10 -13.24
N ASP A 74 30.90 14.52 -14.44
CA ASP A 74 30.86 15.91 -14.85
C ASP A 74 29.99 16.70 -13.83
N ASP A 75 30.60 17.59 -13.05
CA ASP A 75 30.08 18.14 -11.77
C ASP A 75 28.92 19.16 -11.94
N ALA A 76 28.21 19.08 -13.06
CA ALA A 76 27.09 19.93 -13.45
C ALA A 76 25.72 19.19 -13.45
N THR A 77 25.70 17.86 -13.56
CA THR A 77 24.44 17.07 -13.66
C THR A 77 23.90 16.53 -12.33
N SER A 78 24.67 16.63 -11.24
CA SER A 78 24.30 16.09 -9.91
C SER A 78 23.09 16.76 -9.22
N ARG A 79 22.55 17.87 -9.76
CA ARG A 79 21.58 18.74 -9.05
C ARG A 79 20.10 18.53 -9.37
N ASN A 80 19.69 17.60 -10.24
CA ASN A 80 18.29 17.49 -10.69
C ASN A 80 17.64 16.09 -10.66
N LEU A 81 18.30 15.06 -10.10
CA LEU A 81 17.81 13.68 -10.16
C LEU A 81 16.81 13.24 -9.07
N ASN A 82 16.41 14.12 -8.14
CA ASN A 82 15.44 13.78 -7.07
C ASN A 82 14.41 14.89 -6.80
N LYS A 83 13.59 15.23 -7.81
CA LYS A 83 12.32 15.94 -7.57
C LYS A 83 11.20 14.92 -7.37
N THR A 84 11.05 14.45 -6.13
CA THR A 84 9.85 13.72 -5.69
C THR A 84 8.63 14.63 -5.84
N THR A 85 7.79 14.37 -6.84
CA THR A 85 6.60 15.17 -7.15
C THR A 85 5.42 14.80 -6.24
N PHE A 86 5.56 15.04 -4.93
CA PHE A 86 4.43 14.98 -4.01
C PHE A 86 3.65 16.31 -4.06
N LYS A 87 2.33 16.23 -4.30
CA LYS A 87 1.43 17.38 -4.26
C LYS A 87 0.87 17.56 -2.85
N TYR A 88 0.81 18.81 -2.41
CA TYR A 88 0.17 19.23 -1.17
C TYR A 88 -0.94 20.24 -1.48
N SER A 89 -1.91 20.38 -0.58
CA SER A 89 -3.04 21.30 -0.77
C SER A 89 -2.69 22.75 -0.44
N PRO A 90 -3.50 23.73 -0.89
CA PRO A 90 -3.38 25.12 -0.47
C PRO A 90 -3.54 25.32 1.06
N LEU A 91 -4.15 24.38 1.79
CA LEU A 91 -4.34 24.47 3.23
C LEU A 91 -3.00 24.54 3.98
N VAL A 92 -1.99 23.78 3.54
CA VAL A 92 -0.63 23.81 4.13
C VAL A 92 -0.03 25.21 4.09
N LEU A 93 -0.20 25.92 2.97
CA LEU A 93 0.33 27.28 2.82
C LEU A 93 -0.37 28.28 3.76
N HIS A 94 -1.64 28.05 4.11
CA HIS A 94 -2.34 28.84 5.11
C HIS A 94 -1.90 28.48 6.52
N LEU A 95 -1.73 27.18 6.83
CA LEU A 95 -1.22 26.71 8.12
C LEU A 95 0.20 27.22 8.40
N LEU A 96 1.09 27.19 7.40
CA LEU A 96 2.44 27.75 7.51
C LEU A 96 2.42 29.25 7.84
N LYS A 97 1.53 30.04 7.22
CA LYS A 97 1.34 31.47 7.56
C LYS A 97 0.79 31.68 8.98
N VAL A 98 -0.06 30.78 9.48
CA VAL A 98 -0.56 30.83 10.87
C VAL A 98 0.57 30.52 11.86
N ILE A 99 1.40 29.50 11.57
CA ILE A 99 2.58 29.15 12.35
C ILE A 99 3.63 30.28 12.32
N GLU A 100 3.84 30.91 11.16
CA GLU A 100 4.72 32.06 11.02
C GLU A 100 4.28 33.20 11.93
N ARG A 101 2.99 33.57 11.92
CA ARG A 101 2.45 34.57 12.85
C ARG A 101 2.59 34.15 14.32
N TYR A 102 2.36 32.88 14.65
CA TYR A 102 2.55 32.35 15.99
C TYR A 102 4.01 32.53 16.46
N MET A 103 4.98 32.24 15.59
CA MET A 103 6.40 32.44 15.91
C MET A 103 6.81 33.91 15.91
N MET A 104 6.24 34.78 15.05
CA MET A 104 6.54 36.22 15.06
C MET A 104 6.21 36.89 16.40
N ASN A 105 5.27 36.33 17.19
CA ASN A 105 4.96 36.84 18.52
C ASN A 105 6.15 36.78 19.50
N TYR A 106 7.08 35.81 19.37
CA TYR A 106 8.28 35.80 20.24
C TYR A 106 9.26 36.92 19.85
N THR A 107 9.36 37.27 18.56
CA THR A 107 10.20 38.39 18.12
C THR A 107 9.70 39.73 18.64
N SER A 108 8.38 39.95 18.73
CA SER A 108 7.82 41.15 19.35
C SER A 108 8.07 41.26 20.86
N LEU A 109 8.47 40.19 21.56
CA LEU A 109 8.96 40.30 22.94
C LEU A 109 10.28 41.10 23.02
N LYS A 110 11.13 41.05 21.99
CA LYS A 110 12.34 41.89 21.90
C LYS A 110 11.99 43.37 21.81
N GLU A 111 10.93 43.69 21.04
CA GLU A 111 10.43 45.06 20.84
C GLU A 111 9.83 45.65 22.12
N LEU A 112 9.35 44.80 23.03
CA LEU A 112 8.80 45.18 24.34
C LEU A 112 9.87 45.35 25.45
N GLY A 113 11.15 45.24 25.12
CA GLY A 113 12.26 45.48 26.07
C GLY A 113 12.56 44.32 27.03
N VAL A 114 12.13 43.11 26.69
CA VAL A 114 12.47 41.88 27.43
C VAL A 114 13.96 41.55 27.24
N SER A 115 14.64 41.01 28.27
CA SER A 115 16.07 40.70 28.18
C SER A 115 16.34 39.53 27.21
N GLU A 116 17.55 39.49 26.61
CA GLU A 116 17.88 38.44 25.63
C GLU A 116 17.75 37.03 26.19
N ASP A 117 18.18 36.81 27.45
CA ASP A 117 18.02 35.53 28.16
C ASP A 117 16.55 35.09 28.24
N GLN A 118 15.66 36.02 28.65
CA GLN A 118 14.22 35.76 28.75
C GLN A 118 13.57 35.52 27.38
N VAL A 119 14.11 36.12 26.31
CA VAL A 119 13.63 35.87 24.93
C VAL A 119 14.07 34.51 24.42
N GLU A 120 15.28 34.03 24.74
CA GLU A 120 15.74 32.70 24.34
C GLU A 120 15.02 31.59 25.13
N ASP A 121 14.78 31.78 26.43
CA ASP A 121 13.89 30.93 27.24
C ASP A 121 12.46 30.89 26.65
N SER A 122 11.92 32.06 26.29
CA SER A 122 10.60 32.15 25.65
C SER A 122 10.58 31.42 24.30
N LYS A 123 11.62 31.55 23.48
CA LYS A 123 11.75 30.85 22.19
C LYS A 123 11.73 29.32 22.36
N ALA A 124 12.36 28.78 23.41
CA ALA A 124 12.25 27.36 23.74
C ALA A 124 10.80 26.94 24.09
N LEU A 125 10.07 27.77 24.84
CA LEU A 125 8.64 27.54 25.14
C LEU A 125 7.76 27.63 23.88
N PHE A 126 8.01 28.57 22.98
CA PHE A 126 7.31 28.67 21.68
C PHE A 126 7.59 27.45 20.79
N LYS A 127 8.85 26.98 20.70
CA LYS A 127 9.19 25.72 20.00
C LYS A 127 8.41 24.54 20.58
N GLN A 128 8.32 24.42 21.92
CA GLN A 128 7.57 23.34 22.57
C GLN A 128 6.05 23.49 22.36
N GLY A 129 5.53 24.72 22.36
CA GLY A 129 4.14 25.03 22.04
C GLY A 129 3.78 24.64 20.62
N LEU A 130 4.65 24.92 19.65
CA LEU A 130 4.47 24.52 18.25
C LEU A 130 4.43 22.99 18.08
N LYS A 131 5.30 22.23 18.77
CA LYS A 131 5.20 20.75 18.80
C LYS A 131 3.81 20.29 19.25
N LYS A 132 3.28 20.86 20.34
CA LYS A 132 1.93 20.54 20.85
C LYS A 132 0.84 20.93 19.86
N LEU A 133 0.93 22.10 19.23
CA LEU A 133 -0.02 22.55 18.21
C LEU A 133 -0.05 21.61 16.99
N CYS A 134 1.10 21.14 16.50
CA CYS A 134 1.17 20.15 15.42
C CYS A 134 0.53 18.82 15.82
N THR A 135 0.77 18.32 17.04
CA THR A 135 0.11 17.12 17.56
C THR A 135 -1.41 17.30 17.69
N SER A 136 -1.88 18.42 18.25
CA SER A 136 -3.32 18.71 18.39
C SER A 136 -4.01 18.89 17.05
N TYR A 137 -3.36 19.55 16.08
CA TYR A 137 -3.84 19.64 14.70
C TYR A 137 -4.00 18.25 14.08
N PHE A 138 -2.99 17.39 14.22
CA PHE A 138 -3.04 16.03 13.70
C PHE A 138 -4.24 15.25 14.23
N THR A 139 -4.38 15.13 15.56
CA THR A 139 -5.47 14.38 16.20
C THR A 139 -6.85 14.97 15.89
N MET A 140 -6.96 16.29 15.74
CA MET A 140 -8.20 16.95 15.32
C MET A 140 -8.61 16.52 13.91
N ILE A 141 -7.67 16.58 12.94
CA ILE A 141 -7.94 16.18 11.55
C ILE A 141 -8.19 14.69 11.44
N GLU A 142 -7.40 13.85 12.10
CA GLU A 142 -7.54 12.39 12.13
C GLU A 142 -8.97 11.98 12.54
N SER A 143 -9.51 12.60 13.60
CA SER A 143 -10.87 12.34 14.09
C SER A 143 -12.00 12.77 13.13
N GLN A 144 -11.70 13.60 12.12
CA GLN A 144 -12.66 14.18 11.17
C GLN A 144 -12.12 14.17 9.73
N LEU A 145 -11.34 13.16 9.37
CA LEU A 145 -10.51 13.18 8.16
C LEU A 145 -11.33 13.54 6.90
N PHE A 146 -12.45 12.86 6.70
CA PHE A 146 -13.29 13.01 5.50
C PHE A 146 -14.13 14.30 5.47
N THR A 147 -14.20 15.08 6.55
CA THR A 147 -14.82 16.42 6.52
C THR A 147 -13.84 17.50 6.07
N THR A 148 -12.54 17.29 6.30
CA THR A 148 -11.49 18.29 6.00
C THR A 148 -10.64 17.92 4.78
N TYR A 149 -10.40 16.63 4.53
CA TYR A 149 -9.56 16.12 3.47
C TYR A 149 -10.30 15.13 2.56
N LYS A 150 -10.05 15.24 1.26
CA LYS A 150 -10.63 14.32 0.26
C LYS A 150 -10.10 12.88 0.35
N ASN A 151 -8.91 12.67 0.91
CA ASN A 151 -8.28 11.35 1.09
C ASN A 151 -7.10 11.42 2.08
N SER A 152 -6.75 10.26 2.65
CA SER A 152 -5.66 10.10 3.63
C SER A 152 -4.27 10.47 3.08
N VAL A 153 -4.00 10.19 1.80
CA VAL A 153 -2.70 10.49 1.15
C VAL A 153 -2.45 12.00 1.08
N LEU A 154 -3.46 12.81 0.80
CA LEU A 154 -3.35 14.26 0.78
C LEU A 154 -3.04 14.81 2.18
N PHE A 155 -3.71 14.32 3.23
CA PHE A 155 -3.39 14.72 4.60
C PHE A 155 -1.97 14.31 5.02
N TYR A 156 -1.56 13.08 4.68
CA TYR A 156 -0.20 12.58 4.94
C TYR A 156 0.88 13.47 4.28
N ASN A 157 0.68 13.83 3.01
CA ASN A 157 1.55 14.76 2.27
C ASN A 157 1.58 16.14 2.94
N ASP A 158 0.41 16.69 3.23
CA ASP A 158 0.23 18.04 3.78
C ASP A 158 0.90 18.18 5.15
N PHE A 159 0.71 17.19 6.02
CA PHE A 159 1.30 17.18 7.35
C PHE A 159 2.82 16.96 7.30
N ASN A 160 3.33 16.07 6.44
CA ASN A 160 4.79 15.96 6.25
C ASN A 160 5.39 17.29 5.77
N LYS A 161 4.79 17.95 4.79
CA LYS A 161 5.27 19.24 4.29
C LYS A 161 5.24 20.33 5.38
N LEU A 162 4.22 20.32 6.24
CA LEU A 162 4.13 21.20 7.40
C LEU A 162 5.29 20.96 8.38
N LEU A 163 5.56 19.70 8.74
CA LEU A 163 6.63 19.33 9.67
C LEU A 163 8.02 19.62 9.10
N GLU A 164 8.26 19.32 7.83
CA GLU A 164 9.54 19.58 7.14
C GLU A 164 9.89 21.07 7.14
N GLU A 165 8.97 21.94 6.71
CA GLU A 165 9.22 23.38 6.68
C GLU A 165 9.35 23.97 8.08
N CYS A 166 8.50 23.57 9.03
CA CYS A 166 8.60 24.05 10.41
C CYS A 166 9.89 23.57 11.11
N GLY A 167 10.28 22.32 10.88
CA GLY A 167 11.51 21.75 11.42
C GLY A 167 12.75 22.45 10.87
N ARG A 168 12.77 22.72 9.56
CA ARG A 168 13.85 23.44 8.86
C ARG A 168 13.95 24.91 9.26
N VAL A 169 12.83 25.63 9.35
CA VAL A 169 12.81 27.09 9.60
C VAL A 169 13.04 27.42 11.07
N TYR A 170 12.48 26.63 11.98
CA TYR A 170 12.51 26.92 13.42
C TYR A 170 13.47 26.04 14.22
N ASP A 171 14.16 25.09 13.57
CA ASP A 171 15.05 24.12 14.23
C ASP A 171 14.30 23.36 15.34
N ILE A 172 13.33 22.55 14.92
CA ILE A 172 12.43 21.81 15.80
C ILE A 172 12.42 20.33 15.40
N ASP A 173 12.85 19.47 16.33
CA ASP A 173 12.71 18.02 16.19
C ASP A 173 11.22 17.59 16.24
N PHE A 174 10.69 17.14 15.11
CA PHE A 174 9.34 16.61 14.97
C PHE A 174 9.27 15.06 14.91
N THR A 175 10.30 14.34 15.38
CA THR A 175 10.39 12.86 15.32
C THR A 175 9.10 12.14 15.75
N ASN A 176 8.46 12.59 16.83
CA ASN A 176 7.20 11.98 17.30
C ASN A 176 6.02 12.25 16.34
N CYS A 177 5.92 13.45 15.76
CA CYS A 177 4.88 13.77 14.78
C CYS A 177 5.08 13.00 13.46
N HIS A 178 6.33 12.80 13.01
CA HIS A 178 6.62 11.93 11.87
C HIS A 178 6.25 10.47 12.15
N LYS A 179 6.51 9.95 13.37
CA LYS A 179 6.06 8.61 13.78
C LYS A 179 4.53 8.47 13.78
N MET A 180 3.80 9.49 14.24
CA MET A 180 2.33 9.52 14.18
C MET A 180 1.82 9.48 12.73
N ASN A 181 2.37 10.33 11.86
CA ASN A 181 1.98 10.37 10.44
C ASN A 181 2.31 9.06 9.70
N LEU A 182 3.44 8.43 10.04
CA LEU A 182 3.82 7.12 9.53
C LEU A 182 2.86 6.02 10.02
N SER A 183 2.44 6.05 11.29
CA SER A 183 1.46 5.10 11.83
C SER A 183 0.13 5.22 11.11
N PHE A 184 -0.37 6.43 10.91
CA PHE A 184 -1.61 6.72 10.20
C PHE A 184 -1.60 6.22 8.74
N ILE A 185 -0.51 6.46 8.00
CA ILE A 185 -0.45 5.96 6.62
C ILE A 185 -0.26 4.43 6.56
N ASN A 186 0.43 3.84 7.54
CA ASN A 186 0.53 2.39 7.66
C ASN A 186 -0.84 1.75 7.97
N GLU A 187 -1.69 2.38 8.79
CA GLU A 187 -3.07 1.94 9.03
C GLU A 187 -3.89 1.96 7.73
N TYR A 188 -3.84 3.06 6.97
CA TYR A 188 -4.46 3.15 5.63
C TYR A 188 -3.95 2.06 4.67
N VAL A 189 -2.66 1.72 4.69
CA VAL A 189 -2.09 0.63 3.87
C VAL A 189 -2.58 -0.74 4.35
N ASN A 190 -2.62 -0.96 5.67
CA ASN A 190 -3.10 -2.19 6.29
C ASN A 190 -4.58 -2.44 5.98
N ASP A 191 -5.44 -1.41 5.97
CA ASP A 191 -6.84 -1.55 5.57
C ASP A 191 -6.99 -2.14 4.16
N LYS A 192 -6.17 -1.68 3.21
CA LYS A 192 -6.17 -2.20 1.83
C LYS A 192 -5.66 -3.63 1.74
N ILE A 193 -4.69 -4.00 2.58
CA ILE A 193 -4.20 -5.38 2.70
C ILE A 193 -5.28 -6.28 3.31
N LEU A 194 -5.97 -5.83 4.37
CA LEU A 194 -7.02 -6.57 5.06
C LEU A 194 -8.21 -6.89 4.16
N LEU A 195 -8.57 -6.02 3.21
CA LEU A 195 -9.59 -6.33 2.20
C LEU A 195 -9.26 -7.59 1.39
N LEU A 196 -7.99 -7.79 1.01
CA LEU A 196 -7.54 -8.94 0.23
C LEU A 196 -7.29 -10.17 1.10
N VAL A 197 -6.69 -10.00 2.28
CA VAL A 197 -6.48 -11.09 3.24
C VAL A 197 -7.81 -11.66 3.72
N LYS A 198 -8.86 -10.83 3.90
CA LYS A 198 -10.21 -11.29 4.20
C LYS A 198 -10.77 -12.21 3.10
N VAL A 199 -10.48 -11.95 1.82
CA VAL A 199 -10.88 -12.87 0.74
C VAL A 199 -10.11 -14.19 0.83
N LEU A 200 -8.87 -14.22 1.32
CA LEU A 200 -8.17 -15.47 1.61
C LEU A 200 -8.81 -16.20 2.81
N ASP A 201 -9.17 -15.48 3.88
CA ASP A 201 -9.79 -16.05 5.09
C ASP A 201 -11.20 -16.61 4.84
N ASP A 202 -12.02 -15.93 4.04
CA ASP A 202 -13.38 -16.40 3.71
C ASP A 202 -13.39 -17.76 2.98
N TYR A 203 -12.27 -18.18 2.35
CA TYR A 203 -12.09 -19.49 1.72
C TYR A 203 -11.06 -20.38 2.47
N ALA A 204 -10.73 -20.06 3.73
CA ALA A 204 -9.77 -20.82 4.53
C ALA A 204 -10.13 -22.31 4.63
N LEU A 205 -11.38 -22.61 4.99
CA LEU A 205 -11.88 -23.97 5.17
C LEU A 205 -12.12 -24.73 3.84
N THR A 206 -12.10 -24.05 2.70
CA THR A 206 -12.46 -24.63 1.39
C THR A 206 -11.31 -24.73 0.40
N ILE A 207 -10.26 -23.93 0.54
CA ILE A 207 -9.10 -23.94 -0.38
C ILE A 207 -7.79 -24.15 0.38
N TRP A 208 -7.65 -23.51 1.55
CA TRP A 208 -6.35 -23.31 2.18
C TRP A 208 -6.01 -24.29 3.31
N ASN A 209 -7.02 -24.88 3.95
CA ASN A 209 -6.86 -25.86 5.03
C ASN A 209 -6.95 -27.30 4.49
N ASP A 210 -6.54 -28.27 5.32
CA ASP A 210 -6.61 -29.72 5.02
C ASP A 210 -8.01 -30.35 5.21
N ASP A 211 -9.08 -29.55 5.32
CA ASP A 211 -10.43 -30.06 5.64
C ASP A 211 -11.09 -30.78 4.44
N GLU A 212 -11.81 -31.87 4.74
CA GLU A 212 -12.22 -32.94 3.82
C GLU A 212 -13.12 -32.51 2.63
N LEU A 213 -12.53 -32.01 1.54
CA LEU A 213 -13.21 -31.88 0.24
C LEU A 213 -13.09 -33.16 -0.60
N ASP A 214 -13.79 -34.19 -0.14
CA ASP A 214 -14.00 -35.49 -0.80
C ASP A 214 -14.84 -35.40 -2.12
N ASN A 215 -14.93 -34.20 -2.71
CA ASN A 215 -15.66 -33.87 -3.94
C ASN A 215 -14.92 -32.79 -4.74
N GLY A 216 -14.00 -33.21 -5.62
CA GLY A 216 -13.17 -32.30 -6.42
C GLY A 216 -13.94 -31.27 -7.25
N GLU A 217 -15.12 -31.62 -7.78
CA GLU A 217 -15.98 -30.68 -8.52
C GLU A 217 -16.40 -29.46 -7.69
N LYS A 218 -16.57 -29.61 -6.37
CA LYS A 218 -16.90 -28.49 -5.47
C LYS A 218 -15.70 -27.58 -5.26
N LEU A 219 -14.51 -28.15 -5.07
CA LEU A 219 -13.27 -27.39 -4.92
C LEU A 219 -12.96 -26.57 -6.18
N GLU A 220 -13.20 -27.11 -7.38
CA GLU A 220 -13.05 -26.35 -8.64
C GLU A 220 -14.09 -25.20 -8.74
N GLY A 221 -15.31 -25.41 -8.24
CA GLY A 221 -16.30 -24.34 -8.11
C GLY A 221 -15.83 -23.21 -7.18
N TYR A 222 -15.38 -23.58 -5.97
CA TYR A 222 -14.88 -22.62 -4.98
C TYR A 222 -13.62 -21.88 -5.46
N SER A 223 -12.70 -22.54 -6.17
CA SER A 223 -11.49 -21.87 -6.69
C SER A 223 -11.82 -20.79 -7.72
N LYS A 224 -12.80 -21.04 -8.60
CA LYS A 224 -13.30 -20.04 -9.57
C LYS A 224 -13.99 -18.87 -8.89
N GLU A 225 -14.85 -19.15 -7.91
CA GLU A 225 -15.55 -18.13 -7.12
C GLU A 225 -14.55 -17.24 -6.35
N PHE A 226 -13.59 -17.87 -5.67
CA PHE A 226 -12.49 -17.21 -4.98
C PHE A 226 -11.69 -16.31 -5.92
N LEU A 227 -11.26 -16.80 -7.08
CA LEU A 227 -10.48 -16.00 -8.04
C LEU A 227 -11.28 -14.81 -8.57
N ILE A 228 -12.56 -14.97 -8.90
CA ILE A 228 -13.42 -13.86 -9.32
C ILE A 228 -13.48 -12.79 -8.22
N ARG A 229 -13.68 -13.21 -6.96
CA ARG A 229 -13.82 -12.31 -5.83
C ARG A 229 -12.51 -11.62 -5.45
N PHE A 230 -11.40 -12.36 -5.43
CA PHE A 230 -10.06 -11.83 -5.18
C PHE A 230 -9.67 -10.82 -6.27
N ASN A 231 -9.85 -11.19 -7.54
CA ASN A 231 -9.47 -10.34 -8.67
C ASN A 231 -10.26 -9.03 -8.65
N SER A 232 -11.58 -9.10 -8.41
CA SER A 232 -12.46 -7.92 -8.28
C SER A 232 -12.04 -7.01 -7.13
N GLN A 233 -11.73 -7.59 -5.96
CA GLN A 233 -11.30 -6.83 -4.78
C GLN A 233 -9.93 -6.17 -4.99
N PHE A 234 -9.01 -6.82 -5.69
CA PHE A 234 -7.71 -6.26 -6.03
C PHE A 234 -7.80 -5.19 -7.12
N ASP A 235 -8.69 -5.35 -8.11
CA ASP A 235 -8.98 -4.33 -9.11
C ASP A 235 -9.56 -3.05 -8.48
N GLU A 236 -10.47 -3.18 -7.50
CA GLU A 236 -11.00 -2.05 -6.72
C GLU A 236 -9.88 -1.31 -5.95
N VAL A 237 -9.08 -2.05 -5.15
CA VAL A 237 -7.96 -1.49 -4.39
C VAL A 237 -6.93 -0.82 -5.31
N PHE A 238 -6.58 -1.45 -6.43
CA PHE A 238 -5.66 -0.87 -7.41
C PHE A 238 -6.24 0.38 -8.08
N PHE A 239 -7.53 0.39 -8.41
CA PHE A 239 -8.19 1.56 -9.00
C PHE A 239 -8.18 2.76 -8.04
N GLU A 240 -8.47 2.56 -6.75
CA GLU A 240 -8.35 3.61 -5.75
C GLU A 240 -6.91 4.14 -5.63
N LEU A 241 -5.92 3.25 -5.53
CA LEU A 241 -4.51 3.62 -5.41
C LEU A 241 -3.99 4.37 -6.65
N SER A 242 -4.36 3.91 -7.86
CA SER A 242 -3.92 4.54 -9.12
C SER A 242 -4.42 5.98 -9.26
N LYS A 243 -5.65 6.28 -8.80
CA LYS A 243 -6.16 7.67 -8.71
C LYS A 243 -5.28 8.57 -7.84
N LEU A 244 -4.60 8.03 -6.82
CA LEU A 244 -3.77 8.80 -5.88
C LEU A 244 -2.31 8.97 -6.37
N SER A 245 -1.92 8.31 -7.47
CA SER A 245 -0.55 8.37 -8.02
C SER A 245 -0.11 9.80 -8.38
N HIS A 246 -1.05 10.66 -8.81
CA HIS A 246 -0.78 12.07 -9.10
C HIS A 246 -0.55 12.95 -7.85
N LEU A 247 -0.85 12.45 -6.66
CA LEU A 247 -0.62 13.12 -5.37
C LEU A 247 0.68 12.65 -4.72
N ASN A 248 0.94 11.35 -4.70
CA ASN A 248 2.18 10.78 -4.19
C ASN A 248 2.49 9.43 -4.86
N LYS A 249 3.15 9.48 -6.03
CA LYS A 249 3.53 8.29 -6.79
C LYS A 249 4.37 7.32 -5.96
N GLN A 250 5.35 7.82 -5.19
CA GLN A 250 6.24 6.96 -4.40
C GLN A 250 5.49 6.18 -3.33
N LEU A 251 4.57 6.83 -2.62
CA LEU A 251 3.74 6.18 -1.63
C LEU A 251 2.84 5.12 -2.27
N VAL A 252 2.17 5.44 -3.39
CA VAL A 252 1.31 4.49 -4.13
C VAL A 252 2.11 3.27 -4.62
N VAL A 253 3.31 3.49 -5.16
CA VAL A 253 4.26 2.44 -5.56
C VAL A 253 4.64 1.56 -4.37
N ASN A 254 5.06 2.15 -3.25
CA ASN A 254 5.43 1.41 -2.04
C ASN A 254 4.24 0.62 -1.46
N THR A 255 3.04 1.20 -1.46
CA THR A 255 1.80 0.54 -1.02
C THR A 255 1.49 -0.68 -1.89
N LEU A 256 1.60 -0.56 -3.22
CA LEU A 256 1.35 -1.69 -4.12
C LEU A 256 2.39 -2.82 -3.92
N ILE A 257 3.68 -2.48 -3.76
CA ILE A 257 4.71 -3.46 -3.39
C ILE A 257 4.38 -4.15 -2.06
N THR A 258 3.94 -3.39 -1.06
CA THR A 258 3.61 -3.92 0.27
C THR A 258 2.38 -4.84 0.23
N ILE A 259 1.36 -4.49 -0.57
CA ILE A 259 0.19 -5.34 -0.82
C ILE A 259 0.62 -6.65 -1.49
N THR A 260 1.37 -6.58 -2.59
CA THR A 260 1.90 -7.76 -3.30
C THR A 260 2.74 -8.62 -2.36
N PHE A 261 3.54 -8.00 -1.50
CA PHE A 261 4.37 -8.70 -0.52
C PHE A 261 3.53 -9.48 0.50
N GLN A 262 2.60 -8.79 1.17
CA GLN A 262 1.77 -9.37 2.24
C GLN A 262 0.82 -10.45 1.72
N VAL A 263 0.16 -10.22 0.57
CA VAL A 263 -0.73 -11.21 -0.04
C VAL A 263 0.05 -12.46 -0.45
N SER A 264 1.20 -12.30 -1.12
CA SER A 264 1.98 -13.46 -1.57
C SER A 264 2.50 -14.28 -0.39
N ASN A 265 3.00 -13.63 0.67
CA ASN A 265 3.42 -14.31 1.89
C ASN A 265 2.26 -15.01 2.61
N ASN A 266 1.07 -14.40 2.65
CA ASN A 266 -0.11 -15.01 3.27
C ASN A 266 -0.49 -16.32 2.56
N ILE A 267 -0.44 -16.34 1.23
CA ILE A 267 -0.67 -17.56 0.43
C ILE A 267 0.47 -18.57 0.63
N CYS A 268 1.74 -18.14 0.59
CA CYS A 268 2.88 -19.02 0.84
C CYS A 268 2.73 -19.76 2.17
N ASN A 269 2.44 -19.03 3.24
CA ASN A 269 2.31 -19.57 4.59
C ASN A 269 1.15 -20.57 4.71
N ARG A 270 0.00 -20.32 4.05
CA ARG A 270 -1.13 -21.27 4.04
C ARG A 270 -0.74 -22.58 3.37
N ILE A 271 -0.11 -22.53 2.20
CA ILE A 271 0.25 -23.73 1.44
C ILE A 271 1.37 -24.52 2.14
N THR A 272 2.41 -23.86 2.69
CA THR A 272 3.51 -24.56 3.38
C THR A 272 3.11 -25.20 4.71
N CYS A 273 1.99 -24.75 5.31
CA CYS A 273 1.43 -25.32 6.54
C CYS A 273 0.46 -26.49 6.33
N ARG A 274 0.04 -26.78 5.09
CA ARG A 274 -0.82 -27.94 4.78
C ARG A 274 -0.10 -29.26 5.04
N LYS A 275 -0.79 -30.24 5.63
CA LYS A 275 -0.21 -31.55 5.99
C LYS A 275 -0.19 -32.53 4.82
N ASP A 276 -1.24 -32.53 4.03
CA ASP A 276 -1.45 -33.41 2.89
C ASP A 276 -2.08 -32.58 1.76
N ILE A 277 -1.57 -32.71 0.54
CA ILE A 277 -2.08 -32.04 -0.67
C ILE A 277 -2.22 -33.11 -1.75
N SER A 278 -3.45 -33.42 -2.14
CA SER A 278 -3.69 -34.39 -3.21
C SER A 278 -3.24 -33.85 -4.58
N SER A 279 -3.01 -34.75 -5.55
CA SER A 279 -2.66 -34.35 -6.92
C SER A 279 -3.71 -33.46 -7.60
N PHE A 280 -4.97 -33.54 -7.16
CA PHE A 280 -6.05 -32.69 -7.68
C PHE A 280 -5.99 -31.28 -7.07
N GLU A 281 -5.81 -31.20 -5.75
CA GLU A 281 -5.61 -29.93 -5.04
C GLU A 281 -4.34 -29.22 -5.51
N SER A 282 -3.24 -29.94 -5.73
CA SER A 282 -1.99 -29.36 -6.21
C SER A 282 -2.15 -28.65 -7.56
N ASN A 283 -2.95 -29.21 -8.46
CA ASN A 283 -3.32 -28.58 -9.73
C ASN A 283 -4.17 -27.32 -9.49
N ILE A 284 -5.19 -27.38 -8.63
CA ILE A 284 -6.03 -26.22 -8.32
C ILE A 284 -5.22 -25.08 -7.66
N LEU A 285 -4.38 -25.40 -6.68
CA LEU A 285 -3.49 -24.44 -6.02
C LEU A 285 -2.50 -23.83 -7.02
N SER A 286 -1.94 -24.62 -7.93
CA SER A 286 -1.07 -24.10 -9.01
C SER A 286 -1.81 -23.10 -9.92
N ASN A 287 -3.04 -23.41 -10.32
CA ASN A 287 -3.87 -22.51 -11.15
C ASN A 287 -4.29 -21.24 -10.40
N ILE A 288 -4.57 -21.34 -9.10
CA ILE A 288 -4.84 -20.18 -8.23
C ILE A 288 -3.60 -19.28 -8.14
N ILE A 289 -2.42 -19.85 -7.87
CA ILE A 289 -1.17 -19.10 -7.82
C ILE A 289 -0.90 -18.42 -9.16
N ASP A 290 -1.07 -19.11 -10.29
CA ASP A 290 -0.88 -18.52 -11.61
C ASP A 290 -1.79 -17.30 -11.84
N SER A 291 -3.10 -17.43 -11.57
CA SER A 291 -4.02 -16.30 -11.74
C SER A 291 -3.67 -15.12 -10.84
N ILE A 292 -3.32 -15.37 -9.57
CA ILE A 292 -2.98 -14.31 -8.62
C ILE A 292 -1.65 -13.65 -8.99
N THR A 293 -0.61 -14.44 -9.26
CA THR A 293 0.72 -13.91 -9.57
C THR A 293 0.74 -13.12 -10.87
N GLN A 294 0.02 -13.56 -11.90
CA GLN A 294 -0.17 -12.81 -13.15
C GLN A 294 -0.92 -11.50 -12.92
N GLN A 295 -1.98 -11.48 -12.11
CA GLN A 295 -2.71 -10.23 -11.83
C GLN A 295 -1.85 -9.26 -11.01
N LEU A 296 -1.16 -9.74 -9.97
CA LEU A 296 -0.21 -8.97 -9.17
C LEU A 296 0.89 -8.37 -10.06
N GLU A 297 1.52 -9.19 -10.90
CA GLU A 297 2.55 -8.77 -11.86
C GLU A 297 2.02 -7.69 -12.81
N GLN A 298 0.87 -7.89 -13.45
CA GLN A 298 0.27 -6.91 -14.34
C GLN A 298 0.10 -5.54 -13.66
N LYS A 299 -0.47 -5.50 -12.45
CA LYS A 299 -0.66 -4.23 -11.72
C LYS A 299 0.68 -3.58 -11.33
N VAL A 300 1.62 -4.36 -10.81
CA VAL A 300 2.96 -3.89 -10.39
C VAL A 300 3.74 -3.33 -11.61
N ASN A 301 3.69 -4.03 -12.74
CA ASN A 301 4.31 -3.61 -14.00
C ASN A 301 3.71 -2.31 -14.54
N THR A 302 2.39 -2.06 -14.43
CA THR A 302 1.81 -0.76 -14.85
C THR A 302 2.33 0.45 -14.07
N MET A 303 2.89 0.24 -12.87
CA MET A 303 3.51 1.30 -12.07
C MET A 303 5.02 1.47 -12.36
N GLY A 304 5.60 0.65 -13.24
CA GLY A 304 7.02 0.67 -13.61
C GLY A 304 7.94 -0.13 -12.67
N ILE A 305 7.38 -1.07 -11.91
CA ILE A 305 8.08 -1.94 -10.97
C ILE A 305 8.17 -3.34 -11.62
N LYS A 306 9.27 -4.07 -11.42
CA LYS A 306 9.38 -5.48 -11.82
C LYS A 306 8.90 -6.40 -10.69
N ALA A 307 7.99 -7.33 -10.98
CA ALA A 307 7.43 -8.24 -9.97
C ALA A 307 8.47 -9.19 -9.36
N GLU A 308 9.48 -9.58 -10.12
CA GLU A 308 10.58 -10.45 -9.70
C GLU A 308 11.45 -9.82 -8.60
N GLY A 309 11.43 -8.48 -8.48
CA GLY A 309 12.06 -7.73 -7.39
C GLY A 309 11.31 -7.83 -6.05
N ILE A 310 10.13 -8.46 -6.03
CA ILE A 310 9.33 -8.67 -4.82
C ILE A 310 9.52 -10.11 -4.35
N GLN A 311 10.42 -10.30 -3.38
CA GLN A 311 10.88 -11.59 -2.88
C GLN A 311 9.76 -12.64 -2.68
N SER A 312 8.66 -12.26 -2.05
CA SER A 312 7.53 -13.14 -1.75
C SER A 312 6.69 -13.53 -2.97
N TRP A 313 6.65 -12.69 -4.02
CA TRP A 313 6.03 -13.05 -5.30
C TRP A 313 6.89 -14.12 -6.00
N THR A 314 8.21 -13.94 -5.99
CA THR A 314 9.18 -14.92 -6.49
C THR A 314 9.08 -16.24 -5.71
N LYS A 315 9.00 -16.18 -4.37
CA LYS A 315 8.75 -17.34 -3.52
C LYS A 315 7.44 -18.06 -3.86
N LEU A 316 6.38 -17.32 -4.15
CA LEU A 316 5.09 -17.90 -4.53
C LEU A 316 5.16 -18.63 -5.89
N GLN A 317 5.93 -18.11 -6.86
CA GLN A 317 6.24 -18.83 -8.10
C GLN A 317 7.04 -20.13 -7.83
N GLN A 318 7.99 -20.09 -6.90
CA GLN A 318 8.76 -21.28 -6.51
C GLN A 318 7.87 -22.36 -5.88
N ILE A 319 6.89 -21.99 -5.04
CA ILE A 319 5.88 -22.94 -4.52
C ILE A 319 5.10 -23.57 -5.67
N LYS A 320 4.68 -22.80 -6.66
CA LYS A 320 3.95 -23.31 -7.84
C LYS A 320 4.79 -24.28 -8.69
N LEU A 321 6.10 -24.05 -8.82
CA LEU A 321 7.01 -25.04 -9.42
C LEU A 321 7.00 -26.36 -8.62
N VAL A 322 7.09 -26.31 -7.29
CA VAL A 322 7.04 -27.51 -6.43
C VAL A 322 5.70 -28.25 -6.54
N LEU A 323 4.57 -27.53 -6.54
CA LEU A 323 3.22 -28.11 -6.69
C LEU A 323 2.99 -28.81 -8.04
N SER A 324 3.65 -28.35 -9.10
CA SER A 324 3.47 -28.87 -10.46
C SER A 324 4.54 -29.90 -10.89
N ALA A 325 5.58 -30.11 -10.08
CA ALA A 325 6.68 -31.01 -10.34
C ALA A 325 6.51 -32.41 -9.68
N ASN A 326 7.30 -33.37 -10.15
CA ASN A 326 7.51 -34.65 -9.46
C ASN A 326 8.81 -34.62 -8.63
N LEU A 327 9.03 -35.59 -7.74
CA LEU A 327 10.23 -35.65 -6.89
C LEU A 327 11.58 -35.52 -7.62
N LYS A 328 11.68 -35.97 -8.88
CA LYS A 328 12.89 -35.78 -9.67
C LYS A 328 13.00 -34.34 -10.17
N GLY A 329 11.92 -33.78 -10.73
CA GLY A 329 11.87 -32.39 -11.17
C GLY A 329 12.21 -31.41 -10.03
N ILE A 330 11.68 -31.65 -8.83
CA ILE A 330 12.01 -30.88 -7.62
C ILE A 330 13.51 -30.97 -7.29
N LEU A 331 14.13 -32.15 -7.41
CA LEU A 331 15.56 -32.29 -7.14
C LEU A 331 16.43 -31.64 -8.23
N ASP A 332 16.04 -31.76 -9.50
CA ASP A 332 16.69 -31.10 -10.64
C ASP A 332 16.62 -29.56 -10.49
N ASP A 333 15.42 -29.02 -10.23
CA ASP A 333 15.16 -27.58 -10.02
C ASP A 333 15.87 -27.02 -8.77
N PHE A 334 16.05 -27.84 -7.73
CA PHE A 334 16.83 -27.50 -6.54
C PHE A 334 18.32 -27.31 -6.88
N TYR A 335 18.91 -28.17 -7.71
CA TYR A 335 20.29 -28.02 -8.17
C TYR A 335 20.48 -26.83 -9.12
N ASP A 336 19.47 -26.50 -9.92
CA ASP A 336 19.43 -25.26 -10.73
C ASP A 336 19.23 -23.98 -9.87
N ALA A 337 19.27 -24.07 -8.54
CA ALA A 337 19.05 -22.99 -7.58
C ALA A 337 17.69 -22.28 -7.69
N LYS A 338 16.69 -22.89 -8.34
CA LYS A 338 15.36 -22.28 -8.56
C LYS A 338 14.56 -22.10 -7.29
N PHE A 339 14.91 -22.76 -6.18
CA PHE A 339 14.23 -22.66 -4.88
C PHE A 339 14.96 -21.77 -3.86
N TYR A 340 15.67 -20.74 -4.32
CA TYR A 340 16.46 -19.84 -3.48
C TYR A 340 15.65 -19.13 -2.38
N GLU A 341 14.38 -18.78 -2.64
CA GLU A 341 13.53 -18.02 -1.70
C GLU A 341 12.73 -18.92 -0.74
N LEU A 342 12.79 -20.23 -0.93
CA LEU A 342 12.19 -21.22 -0.03
C LEU A 342 13.20 -21.67 1.01
N GLU A 343 12.87 -21.51 2.28
CA GLU A 343 13.66 -22.09 3.36
C GLU A 343 13.63 -23.63 3.29
N THR A 344 14.67 -24.26 3.81
CA THR A 344 14.82 -25.73 3.75
C THR A 344 13.65 -26.43 4.44
N HIS A 345 13.13 -25.84 5.52
CA HIS A 345 12.00 -26.38 6.26
C HIS A 345 10.70 -26.31 5.45
N GLU A 346 10.48 -25.26 4.67
CA GLU A 346 9.30 -25.05 3.82
C GLU A 346 9.29 -26.01 2.64
N LEU A 347 10.41 -26.12 1.92
CA LEU A 347 10.56 -27.05 0.79
C LEU A 347 10.37 -28.51 1.25
N VAL A 348 10.94 -28.87 2.41
CA VAL A 348 10.73 -30.21 3.00
C VAL A 348 9.29 -30.40 3.49
N SER A 349 8.60 -29.35 3.96
CA SER A 349 7.17 -29.41 4.28
C SER A 349 6.35 -29.74 3.03
N LEU A 350 6.48 -28.94 1.97
CA LEU A 350 5.78 -29.15 0.69
C LEU A 350 6.01 -30.55 0.10
N ILE A 351 7.24 -31.06 0.12
CA ILE A 351 7.56 -32.42 -0.35
C ILE A 351 6.87 -33.50 0.51
N LYS A 352 6.72 -33.29 1.83
CA LYS A 352 5.99 -34.23 2.69
C LYS A 352 4.49 -34.20 2.40
N SER A 353 3.91 -33.02 2.17
CA SER A 353 2.48 -32.84 1.91
C SER A 353 2.06 -33.36 0.53
N LEU A 354 2.91 -33.22 -0.49
CA LEU A 354 2.61 -33.64 -1.85
C LEU A 354 2.85 -35.13 -2.14
N PHE A 355 3.76 -35.78 -1.40
CA PHE A 355 4.21 -37.14 -1.72
C PHE A 355 4.05 -38.08 -0.54
N VAL A 356 3.40 -39.23 -0.80
CA VAL A 356 3.27 -40.35 0.13
C VAL A 356 4.65 -40.85 0.58
N GLU A 357 4.73 -41.35 1.81
CA GLU A 357 5.97 -41.89 2.37
C GLU A 357 6.54 -43.03 1.52
N SER A 358 7.78 -42.81 1.06
CA SER A 358 8.50 -43.73 0.20
C SER A 358 10.01 -43.54 0.38
N PRO A 359 10.83 -44.58 0.11
CA PRO A 359 12.29 -44.45 0.14
C PRO A 359 12.81 -43.33 -0.77
N GLN A 360 12.14 -43.08 -1.91
CA GLN A 360 12.48 -42.00 -2.82
C GLN A 360 12.23 -40.62 -2.20
N ARG A 361 11.06 -40.39 -1.58
CA ARG A 361 10.74 -39.14 -0.87
C ARG A 361 11.77 -38.85 0.23
N THR A 362 12.06 -39.85 1.06
CA THR A 362 13.03 -39.72 2.15
C THR A 362 14.42 -39.40 1.63
N ARG A 363 14.87 -40.07 0.55
CA ARG A 363 16.15 -39.76 -0.10
C ARG A 363 16.20 -38.32 -0.60
N THR A 364 15.22 -37.88 -1.38
CA THR A 364 15.17 -36.50 -1.91
C THR A 364 15.21 -35.46 -0.78
N ILE A 365 14.46 -35.68 0.32
CA ILE A 365 14.50 -34.81 1.49
C ILE A 365 15.90 -34.77 2.13
N THR A 366 16.52 -35.93 2.37
CA THR A 366 17.87 -36.00 2.96
C THR A 366 18.91 -35.32 2.07
N GLU A 367 18.81 -35.49 0.74
CA GLU A 367 19.72 -34.93 -0.26
C GLU A 367 19.64 -33.40 -0.30
N ILE A 368 18.41 -32.83 -0.26
CA ILE A 368 18.15 -31.39 -0.14
C ILE A 368 18.71 -30.81 1.17
N GLN A 369 18.50 -31.50 2.30
CA GLN A 369 18.99 -31.07 3.61
C GLN A 369 20.52 -31.06 3.65
N SER A 370 21.16 -32.18 3.28
CA SER A 370 22.62 -32.31 3.27
C SER A 370 23.29 -31.29 2.35
N ALA A 371 22.72 -31.03 1.16
CA ALA A 371 23.28 -30.08 0.21
C ALA A 371 23.30 -28.64 0.76
N ARG A 372 22.25 -28.21 1.48
CA ARG A 372 22.21 -26.88 2.11
C ARG A 372 23.04 -26.81 3.39
N GLU A 373 23.08 -27.86 4.20
CA GLU A 373 23.96 -27.95 5.38
C GLU A 373 25.45 -27.86 5.01
N THR A 374 25.85 -28.30 3.81
CA THR A 374 27.23 -28.17 3.30
C THR A 374 27.54 -26.82 2.63
N GLN A 375 26.55 -25.92 2.52
CA GLN A 375 26.71 -24.57 1.96
C GLN A 375 26.67 -23.47 3.03
N THR A 376 26.36 -23.82 4.28
CA THR A 376 26.44 -22.94 5.48
C THR A 376 27.71 -23.18 6.29
#